data_AF-A0A376BNI5-F1
#
_entry.id   AF-A0A376BNI5-F1
#
_cell.length_a   1.000
_cell.length_b   1.000
_cell.length_c   1.000
_cell.angle_alpha   90.00
_cell.angle_beta   90.00
_cell.angle_gamma   90.00
#
_symmetry.space_group_name_H-M   'P 1'
#
loop_
_entity.id
_entity.type
_entity.pdbx_description
1 polymer ?
#
loop_
_entity_poly.entity_id
_entity_poly.type
_entity_poly.pdbx_seq_one_letter_code
_entity_poly.pdbx_strand_id
1 'polypeptide(L)'
;MADLPKHTENADKPENEISGSLKTELSPEEVLKAKKRRTLIIWLRVIALMFAAFFFLSKCGMSKSDAKIAIMESCIKNVPFSPQWQAALKSRNLVDGGERMAADYCVCMWNEPLQKLGVKQIQSFSKISQEEQLNLLGGKEAFIQRDKMCMDKLK
;
A
#
# COMPACT_ATOMS: atom_id res chain seq x y z
N MET A 1 -58.48 19.98 -13.02
CA MET A 1 -57.20 19.35 -12.61
C MET A 1 -56.74 18.51 -13.78
N ALA A 2 -55.54 18.75 -14.32
CA ALA A 2 -54.91 17.98 -15.41
C ALA A 2 -55.70 17.93 -16.76
N ASP A 3 -55.11 17.73 -17.94
CA ASP A 3 -53.70 17.47 -18.30
C ASP A 3 -53.38 18.07 -19.70
N LEU A 4 -52.09 18.29 -19.98
CA LEU A 4 -51.53 18.51 -21.33
C LEU A 4 -50.43 17.45 -21.50
N PRO A 5 -50.31 16.74 -22.63
CA PRO A 5 -49.80 17.35 -23.86
C PRO A 5 -50.61 16.84 -25.10
N LYS A 6 -50.17 16.80 -26.37
CA LYS A 6 -48.86 17.00 -27.03
C LYS A 6 -49.05 17.36 -28.51
N HIS A 7 -48.03 17.98 -29.13
CA HIS A 7 -47.85 17.96 -30.59
C HIS A 7 -46.56 17.23 -30.97
N THR A 8 -46.70 16.21 -31.81
CA THR A 8 -45.73 15.60 -32.71
C THR A 8 -46.46 15.50 -34.06
N GLU A 9 -45.85 15.52 -35.24
CA GLU A 9 -44.47 15.25 -35.65
C GLU A 9 -44.23 15.99 -36.98
N ASN A 10 -43.06 16.59 -37.21
CA ASN A 10 -42.74 17.13 -38.54
C ASN A 10 -42.13 16.02 -39.40
N ALA A 11 -42.63 15.88 -40.62
CA ALA A 11 -42.08 14.95 -41.59
C ALA A 11 -40.75 15.47 -42.15
N ASP A 12 -39.80 14.57 -42.39
CA ASP A 12 -39.01 14.59 -43.61
C ASP A 12 -38.59 13.16 -43.99
N LYS A 13 -38.62 12.87 -45.29
CA LYS A 13 -38.22 11.60 -45.90
C LYS A 13 -37.45 11.94 -47.17
N PRO A 14 -36.23 11.43 -47.30
CA PRO A 14 -35.82 10.90 -48.58
C PRO A 14 -35.45 9.42 -48.48
N GLU A 15 -35.97 8.63 -49.41
CA GLU A 15 -35.44 7.30 -49.70
C GLU A 15 -34.00 7.38 -50.17
N ASN A 16 -33.15 6.49 -49.66
CA ASN A 16 -32.02 6.03 -50.43
C ASN A 16 -31.70 4.56 -50.09
N GLU A 17 -32.26 3.64 -50.87
CA GLU A 17 -31.79 2.26 -50.91
C GLU A 17 -30.39 2.23 -51.53
N ILE A 18 -29.34 2.27 -50.70
CA ILE A 18 -28.00 1.87 -51.15
C ILE A 18 -27.88 0.36 -50.99
N SER A 19 -28.44 -0.34 -51.97
CA SER A 19 -28.10 -1.74 -52.24
C SER A 19 -26.60 -1.80 -52.56
N GLY A 20 -25.86 -2.53 -51.73
CA GLY A 20 -24.40 -2.44 -51.69
C GLY A 20 -23.76 -3.63 -51.00
N SER A 21 -24.11 -4.84 -51.44
CA SER A 21 -23.49 -6.10 -50.99
C SER A 21 -22.02 -6.19 -51.41
N LEU A 22 -21.15 -5.40 -50.77
CA LEU A 22 -19.71 -5.55 -50.87
C LEU A 22 -19.26 -6.54 -49.80
N LYS A 23 -19.57 -7.82 -50.06
CA LYS A 23 -18.81 -8.94 -49.49
C LYS A 23 -17.40 -8.80 -50.01
N THR A 24 -16.55 -8.08 -49.29
CA THR A 24 -15.11 -8.19 -49.48
C THR A 24 -14.75 -9.64 -49.20
N GLU A 25 -14.50 -10.42 -50.26
CA GLU A 25 -13.80 -11.69 -50.19
C GLU A 25 -12.37 -11.41 -49.74
N LEU A 26 -12.24 -11.09 -48.45
CA LEU A 26 -10.99 -10.94 -47.76
C LEU A 26 -10.30 -12.30 -47.87
N SER A 27 -9.17 -12.36 -48.57
CA SER A 27 -8.46 -13.61 -48.82
C SER A 27 -8.31 -14.41 -47.52
N PRO A 28 -8.42 -15.76 -47.53
CA PRO A 28 -8.30 -16.56 -46.31
C PRO A 28 -7.01 -16.28 -45.54
N GLU A 29 -5.93 -15.90 -46.24
CA GLU A 29 -4.69 -15.33 -45.68
C GLU A 29 -4.91 -14.08 -44.81
N GLU A 30 -5.69 -13.10 -45.29
CA GLU A 30 -5.98 -11.86 -44.58
C GLU A 30 -6.93 -12.08 -43.41
N VAL A 31 -7.92 -12.97 -43.56
CA VAL A 31 -8.80 -13.40 -42.47
C VAL A 31 -7.99 -14.11 -41.37
N LEU A 32 -7.02 -14.95 -41.75
CA LEU A 32 -6.09 -15.61 -40.82
C LEU A 32 -5.16 -14.59 -40.12
N LYS A 33 -4.57 -13.66 -40.86
CA LYS A 33 -3.72 -12.58 -40.31
C LYS A 33 -4.53 -11.68 -39.35
N ALA A 34 -5.77 -11.33 -39.70
CA ALA A 34 -6.68 -10.57 -38.86
C ALA A 34 -7.11 -11.33 -37.60
N LYS A 35 -7.46 -12.64 -37.71
CA LYS A 35 -7.74 -13.51 -36.56
C LYS A 35 -6.52 -13.61 -35.64
N LYS A 36 -5.33 -13.89 -36.19
CA LYS A 36 -4.06 -14.00 -35.43
C LYS A 36 -3.73 -12.68 -34.70
N ARG A 37 -3.93 -11.52 -35.34
CA ARG A 37 -3.80 -10.19 -34.71
C ARG A 37 -4.81 -9.99 -33.58
N ARG A 38 -6.08 -10.37 -33.77
CA ARG A 38 -7.12 -10.30 -32.71
C ARG A 38 -6.76 -11.21 -31.52
N THR A 39 -6.31 -12.44 -31.77
CA THR A 39 -5.85 -13.37 -30.72
C THR A 39 -4.67 -12.80 -29.94
N LEU A 40 -3.67 -12.20 -30.61
CA LEU A 40 -2.55 -11.52 -29.96
C LEU A 40 -2.99 -10.33 -29.09
N ILE A 41 -3.94 -9.52 -29.56
CA ILE A 41 -4.48 -8.40 -28.78
C ILE A 41 -5.25 -8.90 -27.54
N ILE A 42 -6.02 -9.98 -27.67
CA ILE A 42 -6.72 -10.60 -26.53
C ILE A 42 -5.70 -11.16 -25.52
N TRP A 43 -4.67 -11.88 -25.98
CA TRP A 43 -3.60 -12.39 -25.12
C TRP A 43 -2.82 -11.27 -24.41
N LEU A 44 -2.50 -10.17 -25.10
CA LEU A 44 -1.89 -8.99 -24.48
C LEU A 44 -2.80 -8.36 -23.41
N ARG A 45 -4.12 -8.32 -23.62
CA ARG A 45 -5.07 -7.85 -22.60
C ARG A 45 -5.12 -8.79 -21.38
N VAL A 46 -5.08 -10.11 -21.58
CA VAL A 46 -5.03 -11.09 -20.48
C VAL A 46 -3.72 -10.95 -19.68
N ILE A 47 -2.59 -10.82 -20.36
CA ILE A 47 -1.28 -10.57 -19.72
C ILE A 47 -1.29 -9.24 -18.95
N ALA A 48 -1.83 -8.16 -19.54
CA ALA A 48 -1.96 -6.87 -18.87
C ALA A 48 -2.86 -6.93 -17.62
N LEU A 49 -3.97 -7.68 -17.67
CA LEU A 49 -4.84 -7.90 -16.50
C LEU A 49 -4.15 -8.74 -15.41
N MET A 50 -3.37 -9.76 -15.79
CA MET A 50 -2.55 -10.53 -14.84
C MET A 50 -1.50 -9.65 -14.15
N PHE A 51 -0.78 -8.81 -14.91
CA PHE A 51 0.18 -7.87 -14.34
C PHE A 51 -0.48 -6.79 -13.48
N ALA A 52 -1.65 -6.26 -13.88
CA ALA A 52 -2.40 -5.31 -13.07
C ALA A 52 -2.82 -5.94 -11.73
N ALA A 53 -3.42 -7.14 -11.75
CA ALA A 53 -3.77 -7.87 -10.54
C ALA A 53 -2.54 -8.12 -9.65
N PHE A 54 -1.44 -8.64 -10.22
CA PHE A 54 -0.19 -8.89 -9.50
C PHE A 54 0.41 -7.62 -8.88
N PHE A 55 0.33 -6.48 -9.58
CA PHE A 55 0.78 -5.18 -9.09
C PHE A 55 -0.07 -4.70 -7.90
N PHE A 56 -1.40 -4.84 -7.97
CA PHE A 56 -2.28 -4.52 -6.84
C PHE A 56 -2.03 -5.42 -5.63
N LEU A 57 -1.86 -6.74 -5.83
CA LEU A 57 -1.49 -7.67 -4.75
C LEU A 57 -0.14 -7.28 -4.10
N SER A 58 0.85 -6.94 -4.93
CA SER A 58 2.18 -6.53 -4.46
C SER A 58 2.14 -5.24 -3.63
N LYS A 59 1.32 -4.26 -4.04
CA LYS A 59 1.11 -3.01 -3.31
C LYS A 59 0.42 -3.22 -1.95
N CYS A 60 -0.47 -4.20 -1.82
CA CYS A 60 -1.06 -4.55 -0.53
C CYS A 60 -0.04 -5.19 0.44
N GLY A 61 0.88 -6.02 -0.06
CA GLY A 61 1.92 -6.67 0.77
C GLY A 61 2.97 -5.69 1.32
N MET A 62 3.44 -4.77 0.49
CA MET A 62 4.56 -3.86 0.81
C MET A 62 4.21 -2.82 1.90
N SER A 63 2.94 -2.40 1.99
CA SER A 63 2.54 -1.36 2.97
C SER A 63 2.78 -1.71 4.45
N LYS A 64 2.92 -3.00 4.81
CA LYS A 64 3.21 -3.44 6.19
C LYS A 64 4.70 -3.37 6.54
N SER A 65 5.61 -3.57 5.57
CA SER A 65 7.05 -3.43 5.81
C SER A 65 7.43 -1.96 5.95
N ASP A 66 6.98 -1.14 5.02
CA ASP A 66 7.46 0.24 4.87
C ASP A 66 7.08 1.10 6.07
N ALA A 67 5.84 0.95 6.56
CA ALA A 67 5.35 1.68 7.72
C ALA A 67 6.04 1.24 9.04
N LYS A 68 6.50 -0.02 9.14
CA LYS A 68 7.34 -0.44 10.28
C LYS A 68 8.75 0.15 10.19
N ILE A 69 9.33 0.15 9.00
CA ILE A 69 10.66 0.72 8.75
C ILE A 69 10.63 2.20 9.09
N ALA A 70 9.61 2.97 8.66
CA ALA A 70 9.47 4.39 9.01
C ALA A 70 9.38 4.66 10.52
N ILE A 71 8.68 3.82 11.30
CA ILE A 71 8.63 3.94 12.76
C ILE A 71 10.01 3.64 13.37
N MET A 72 10.69 2.60 12.88
CA MET A 72 12.00 2.20 13.37
C MET A 72 13.09 3.21 13.02
N GLU A 73 13.11 3.73 11.79
CA GLU A 73 13.98 4.81 11.33
C GLU A 73 13.76 6.09 12.16
N SER A 74 12.50 6.44 12.43
CA SER A 74 12.17 7.56 13.33
C SER A 74 12.70 7.33 14.75
N CYS A 75 12.63 6.11 15.27
CA CYS A 75 13.26 5.76 16.55
C CYS A 75 14.79 5.96 16.49
N ILE A 76 15.47 5.38 15.50
CA ILE A 76 16.93 5.43 15.35
C ILE A 76 17.41 6.89 15.23
N LYS A 77 16.67 7.70 14.47
CA LYS A 77 16.96 9.10 14.25
C LYS A 77 16.71 9.97 15.49
N ASN A 78 15.69 9.70 16.32
CA ASN A 78 15.31 10.60 17.41
C ASN A 78 15.79 10.16 18.80
N VAL A 79 15.97 8.86 19.06
CA VAL A 79 16.41 8.34 20.38
C VAL A 79 17.76 8.90 20.84
N PRO A 80 18.82 9.02 20.00
CA PRO A 80 20.10 9.58 20.42
C PRO A 80 20.02 11.01 20.98
N PHE A 81 19.04 11.79 20.53
CA PHE A 81 18.81 13.17 20.95
C PHE A 81 17.91 13.30 22.19
N SER A 82 17.36 12.19 22.69
CA SER A 82 16.49 12.21 23.87
C SER A 82 17.31 12.30 25.17
N PRO A 83 16.99 13.23 26.09
CA PRO A 83 17.71 13.35 27.36
C PRO A 83 17.56 12.12 28.25
N GLN A 84 16.44 11.38 28.16
CA GLN A 84 16.21 10.16 28.93
C GLN A 84 17.13 9.00 28.50
N TRP A 85 17.41 8.92 27.19
CA TRP A 85 18.34 7.95 26.61
C TRP A 85 19.77 8.22 27.09
N GLN A 86 20.20 9.49 26.99
CA GLN A 86 21.51 9.94 27.44
C GLN A 86 21.73 9.72 28.95
N ALA A 87 20.70 9.95 29.77
CA ALA A 87 20.75 9.64 31.20
C ALA A 87 20.84 8.12 31.48
N ALA A 88 20.13 7.31 30.71
CA ALA A 88 20.12 5.86 30.87
C ALA A 88 21.39 5.16 30.36
N LEU A 89 22.08 5.71 29.35
CA LEU A 89 23.43 5.25 28.97
C LEU A 89 24.46 5.59 30.05
N LYS A 90 24.45 6.84 30.56
CA LYS A 90 25.36 7.30 31.61
C LYS A 90 25.23 6.50 32.91
N SER A 91 24.01 6.19 33.34
CA SER A 91 23.79 5.36 34.54
C SER A 91 24.27 3.91 34.39
N ARG A 92 24.52 3.45 33.15
CA ARG A 92 25.04 2.13 32.82
C ARG A 92 26.53 2.13 32.47
N ASN A 93 27.20 3.28 32.55
CA ASN A 93 28.58 3.51 32.07
C ASN A 93 28.78 3.17 30.57
N LEU A 94 27.71 3.26 29.78
CA LEU A 94 27.78 3.14 28.32
C LEU A 94 28.18 4.49 27.74
N VAL A 95 29.26 4.51 26.94
CA VAL A 95 29.68 5.68 26.17
C VAL A 95 28.63 5.94 25.07
N ASP A 96 28.46 7.22 24.67
CA ASP A 96 27.52 7.68 23.63
C ASP A 96 27.29 6.63 22.54
N GLY A 97 26.15 5.95 22.59
CA GLY A 97 25.94 4.66 21.89
C GLY A 97 26.00 4.71 20.36
N GLY A 98 26.15 5.91 19.79
CA GLY A 98 26.18 6.14 18.36
C GLY A 98 24.91 5.66 17.66
N GLU A 99 25.00 5.61 16.33
CA GLU A 99 23.89 5.17 15.48
C GLU A 99 23.58 3.67 15.68
N ARG A 100 24.61 2.86 15.98
CA ARG A 100 24.48 1.40 16.08
C ARG A 100 23.77 0.94 17.36
N MET A 101 24.11 1.45 18.54
CA MET A 101 23.41 1.07 19.77
C MET A 101 21.96 1.58 19.76
N ALA A 102 21.71 2.74 19.15
CA ALA A 102 20.35 3.23 18.91
C ALA A 102 19.58 2.31 17.95
N ALA A 103 20.22 1.81 16.88
CA ALA A 103 19.64 0.80 16.00
C ALA A 103 19.29 -0.50 16.74
N ASP A 104 20.23 -1.07 17.50
CA ASP A 104 20.03 -2.32 18.23
C ASP A 104 18.93 -2.18 19.31
N TYR A 105 18.89 -1.06 20.01
CA TYR A 105 17.80 -0.72 20.94
C TYR A 105 16.45 -0.58 20.23
N CYS A 106 16.37 0.20 19.14
CA CYS A 106 15.13 0.41 18.41
C CYS A 106 14.60 -0.90 17.79
N VAL A 107 15.47 -1.76 17.26
CA VAL A 107 15.09 -3.10 16.79
C VAL A 107 14.55 -3.94 17.94
N CYS A 108 15.21 -3.98 19.09
CA CYS A 108 14.72 -4.70 20.25
C CYS A 108 13.35 -4.18 20.74
N MET A 109 13.17 -2.85 20.76
CA MET A 109 12.01 -2.20 21.34
C MET A 109 10.76 -2.25 20.44
N TRP A 110 10.94 -2.15 19.12
CA TRP A 110 9.84 -1.95 18.16
C TRP A 110 9.55 -3.16 17.27
N ASN A 111 10.52 -4.04 16.97
CA ASN A 111 10.33 -5.10 15.99
C ASN A 111 9.20 -6.08 16.40
N GLU A 112 9.26 -6.65 17.61
CA GLU A 112 8.25 -7.62 18.07
C GLU A 112 6.86 -6.99 18.28
N PRO A 113 6.71 -5.82 18.95
CA PRO A 113 5.40 -5.19 19.12
C PRO A 113 4.75 -4.79 17.79
N LEU A 114 5.51 -4.17 16.87
CA LEU A 114 4.98 -3.78 15.56
C LEU A 114 4.71 -4.99 14.66
N GLN A 115 5.35 -6.14 14.88
CA GLN A 115 5.01 -7.37 14.15
C GLN A 115 3.59 -7.86 14.46
N LYS A 116 3.17 -7.79 15.73
CA LYS A 116 1.86 -8.23 16.23
C LYS A 116 0.69 -7.37 15.71
N LEU A 117 0.94 -6.11 15.37
CA LEU A 117 -0.07 -5.21 14.81
C LEU A 117 -0.52 -5.63 13.40
N GLY A 118 -1.81 -5.43 13.11
CA GLY A 118 -2.39 -5.58 11.78
C GLY A 118 -2.00 -4.44 10.83
N VAL A 119 -2.17 -4.64 9.52
CA VAL A 119 -1.76 -3.65 8.48
C VAL A 119 -2.41 -2.28 8.73
N LYS A 120 -3.72 -2.24 9.01
CA LYS A 120 -4.45 -0.99 9.29
C LYS A 120 -3.93 -0.28 10.54
N GLN A 121 -3.66 -1.04 11.62
CA GLN A 121 -3.15 -0.47 12.88
C GLN A 121 -1.78 0.18 12.70
N ILE A 122 -0.88 -0.43 11.91
CA ILE A 122 0.44 0.15 11.61
C ILE A 122 0.30 1.42 10.75
N GLN A 123 -0.59 1.43 9.75
CA GLN A 123 -0.86 2.61 8.91
C GLN A 123 -1.49 3.78 9.68
N SER A 124 -2.25 3.50 10.75
CA SER A 124 -2.78 4.52 11.66
C SER A 124 -1.86 4.85 12.83
N PHE A 125 -0.80 4.06 13.08
CA PHE A 125 -0.01 4.14 14.32
C PHE A 125 0.57 5.53 14.58
N SER A 126 1.13 6.18 13.56
CA SER A 126 1.66 7.54 13.64
C SER A 126 0.59 8.66 13.69
N LYS A 127 -0.69 8.32 13.57
CA LYS A 127 -1.83 9.27 13.47
C LYS A 127 -2.71 9.30 14.73
N ILE A 128 -2.60 8.29 15.58
CA ILE A 128 -3.30 8.16 16.87
C ILE A 128 -2.49 8.79 18.00
N SER A 129 -3.10 8.98 19.18
CA SER A 129 -2.43 9.56 20.34
C SER A 129 -1.34 8.64 20.91
N GLN A 130 -0.40 9.20 21.68
CA GLN A 130 0.67 8.42 22.32
C GLN A 130 0.14 7.37 23.30
N GLU A 131 -0.99 7.63 23.97
CA GLU A 131 -1.63 6.66 24.88
C GLU A 131 -2.24 5.49 24.10
N GLU A 132 -2.94 5.77 23.00
CA GLU A 132 -3.45 4.72 22.10
C GLU A 132 -2.30 3.91 21.44
N GLN A 133 -1.18 4.57 21.08
CA GLN A 133 0.03 3.88 20.63
C GLN A 133 0.55 2.91 21.69
N LEU A 134 0.73 3.37 22.93
CA LEU A 134 1.18 2.53 24.03
C LEU A 134 0.23 1.36 24.28
N ASN A 135 -1.09 1.60 24.27
CA ASN A 135 -2.11 0.57 24.45
C ASN A 135 -2.05 -0.49 23.32
N LEU A 136 -1.87 -0.08 22.06
CA LEU A 136 -1.66 -1.02 20.94
C LEU A 136 -0.37 -1.85 21.08
N LEU A 137 0.66 -1.33 21.75
CA LEU A 137 1.90 -2.05 22.04
C LEU A 137 1.86 -2.90 23.32
N GLY A 138 0.68 -3.09 23.92
CA GLY A 138 0.47 -3.88 25.15
C GLY A 138 0.54 -3.08 26.46
N GLY A 139 0.40 -1.76 26.41
CA GLY A 139 0.33 -0.87 27.57
C GLY A 139 1.68 -0.40 28.10
N LYS A 140 1.62 0.46 29.13
CA LYS A 140 2.77 1.12 29.75
C LYS A 140 3.72 0.14 30.42
N GLU A 141 3.18 -0.86 31.11
CA GLU A 141 3.95 -1.87 31.84
C GLU A 141 4.78 -2.72 30.89
N ALA A 142 4.18 -3.17 29.78
CA ALA A 142 4.87 -3.91 28.73
C ALA A 142 5.92 -3.05 28.01
N PHE A 143 5.67 -1.74 27.85
CA PHE A 143 6.66 -0.81 27.35
C PHE A 143 7.87 -0.71 28.29
N ILE A 144 7.65 -0.43 29.58
CA ILE A 144 8.73 -0.30 30.59
C ILE A 144 9.54 -1.61 30.72
N GLN A 145 8.87 -2.76 30.68
CA GLN A 145 9.54 -4.07 30.73
C GLN A 145 10.44 -4.29 29.50
N ARG A 146 9.96 -3.95 28.30
CA ARG A 146 10.77 -4.05 27.07
C ARG A 146 11.92 -3.05 27.06
N ASP A 147 11.69 -1.81 27.46
CA ASP A 147 12.72 -0.77 27.57
C ASP A 147 13.89 -1.27 28.43
N LYS A 148 13.60 -1.71 29.66
CA LYS A 148 14.60 -2.30 30.56
C LYS A 148 15.34 -3.48 29.92
N MET A 149 14.61 -4.44 29.36
CA MET A 149 15.20 -5.62 28.69
C MET A 149 16.11 -5.21 27.52
N CYS A 150 15.71 -4.22 26.73
CA CYS A 150 16.49 -3.76 25.59
C CYS A 150 17.73 -3.00 26.04
N MET A 151 17.63 -2.12 27.05
CA MET A 151 18.78 -1.45 27.66
C MET A 151 19.75 -2.42 28.34
N ASP A 152 19.27 -3.56 28.86
CA ASP A 152 20.11 -4.62 29.44
C ASP A 152 20.90 -5.41 28.38
N LYS A 153 20.52 -5.34 27.09
CA LYS A 153 21.20 -5.98 25.95
C LYS A 153 22.28 -5.12 25.29
N LEU A 154 22.38 -3.83 25.60
CA LEU A 154 23.33 -2.88 24.99
C LEU A 154 24.74 -2.94 25.62
N LYS A 155 25.16 -4.12 26.08
CA LYS A 155 26.43 -4.36 26.78
C LYS A 155 27.53 -4.81 25.84
#